data_AF-A0A536BJ79-F1
#
_entry.id   AF-A0A536BJ79-F1
#
_cell.length_a   1.000
_cell.length_b   1.000
_cell.length_c   1.000
_cell.angle_alpha   90.00
_cell.angle_beta   90.00
_cell.angle_gamma   90.00
#
_symmetry.space_group_name_H-M   'P 1'
#
loop_
_entity.id
_entity.type
_entity.pdbx_description
1 polymer ?
#
loop_
_entity_poly.entity_id
_entity_poly.type
_entity_poly.pdbx_seq_one_letter_code
_entity_poly.pdbx_strand_id
1 'polypeptide(L)'
;MPRAVRTDIVQPDGRHVYLYGDFEPAPAGYRAPAMPNGVYQRRWNPLRREWVLVAASRQARTFLPERADCPLCPSRPEHSTEIPAARFQAAVFENRFPAMVPWPPAGGLCEVVVYTDEHDGSFATLPAERLDRLAEVWTERYRELTARRGI
;
A
#
# COMPACT_ATOMS: atom_id res chain seq x y z
N MET A 1 10.34 -7.61 -21.53
CA MET A 1 9.05 -8.30 -21.29
C MET A 1 7.91 -7.33 -21.59
N PRO A 2 6.71 -7.79 -21.97
CA PRO A 2 5.54 -6.93 -22.03
C PRO A 2 5.19 -6.41 -20.63
N ARG A 3 4.76 -5.15 -20.54
CA ARG A 3 4.39 -4.48 -19.27
C ARG A 3 3.35 -5.32 -18.53
N ALA A 4 3.54 -5.50 -17.22
CA ALA A 4 2.57 -6.22 -16.38
C ALA A 4 1.18 -5.59 -16.49
N VAL A 5 0.17 -6.43 -16.73
CA VAL A 5 -1.24 -6.01 -16.71
C VAL A 5 -1.57 -5.56 -15.28
N ARG A 6 -2.19 -4.38 -15.16
CA ARG A 6 -2.63 -3.84 -13.87
C ARG A 6 -4.15 -3.92 -13.76
N THR A 7 -4.63 -4.35 -12.59
CA THR A 7 -6.04 -4.29 -12.21
C THR A 7 -6.22 -3.29 -11.07
N ASP A 8 -7.18 -2.38 -11.23
CA ASP A 8 -7.47 -1.31 -10.28
C ASP A 8 -8.71 -1.67 -9.47
N ILE A 9 -8.59 -1.61 -8.14
CA ILE A 9 -9.67 -1.88 -7.20
C ILE A 9 -9.80 -0.67 -6.29
N VAL A 10 -11.04 -0.18 -6.10
CA VAL A 10 -11.35 0.88 -5.16
C VAL A 10 -12.00 0.26 -3.93
N GLN A 11 -11.39 0.46 -2.76
CA GLN A 11 -11.94 0.02 -1.48
C GLN A 11 -13.17 0.86 -1.10
N PRO A 12 -14.06 0.36 -0.22
CA PRO A 12 -15.25 1.09 0.22
C PRO A 12 -14.95 2.46 0.87
N ASP A 13 -13.77 2.64 1.45
CA ASP A 13 -13.31 3.91 2.04
C ASP A 13 -12.66 4.85 1.01
N GLY A 14 -12.69 4.50 -0.28
CA GLY A 14 -12.15 5.28 -1.39
C GLY A 14 -10.68 5.03 -1.70
N ARG A 15 -9.96 4.26 -0.87
CA ARG A 15 -8.55 3.96 -1.11
C ARG A 15 -8.37 3.03 -2.30
N HIS A 16 -7.29 3.23 -3.05
CA HIS A 16 -6.96 2.39 -4.20
C HIS A 16 -6.07 1.20 -3.83
N VAL A 17 -6.32 0.08 -4.51
CA VAL A 17 -5.44 -1.08 -4.59
C VAL A 17 -5.18 -1.42 -6.06
N TYR A 18 -3.93 -1.66 -6.40
CA TYR A 18 -3.44 -1.99 -7.73
C TYR A 18 -2.80 -3.37 -7.69
N LEU A 19 -3.32 -4.32 -8.45
CA LEU A 19 -2.75 -5.67 -8.59
C LEU A 19 -2.00 -5.75 -9.92
N TYR A 20 -0.75 -6.19 -9.87
CA TYR A 20 0.13 -6.29 -11.04
C TYR A 20 0.37 -7.75 -11.40
N GLY A 21 0.08 -8.10 -12.65
CA GLY A 21 0.15 -9.48 -13.15
C GLY A 21 -1.07 -10.31 -12.77
N ASP A 22 -0.89 -11.63 -12.75
CA ASP A 22 -1.97 -12.55 -12.43
C ASP A 22 -2.36 -12.48 -10.95
N PHE A 23 -3.65 -12.64 -10.68
CA PHE A 23 -4.20 -12.68 -9.33
C PHE A 23 -5.44 -13.58 -9.26
N GLU A 24 -5.73 -14.10 -8.07
CA GLU A 24 -6.99 -14.76 -7.74
C GLU A 24 -7.83 -13.81 -6.85
N PRO A 25 -9.12 -13.58 -7.14
CA PRO A 25 -9.97 -12.69 -6.34
C PRO A 25 -10.02 -13.10 -4.86
N ALA A 26 -10.30 -12.12 -3.98
CA ALA A 26 -10.51 -12.43 -2.57
C ALA A 26 -11.66 -13.43 -2.36
N PRO A 27 -11.60 -14.23 -1.28
CA PRO A 27 -12.70 -15.11 -0.90
C PRO A 27 -14.02 -14.38 -0.68
N ALA A 28 -15.13 -15.11 -0.84
CA ALA A 28 -16.45 -14.59 -0.53
C ALA A 28 -16.52 -14.07 0.92
N GLY A 29 -17.10 -12.89 1.11
CA GLY A 29 -17.19 -12.25 2.42
C GLY A 29 -15.98 -11.40 2.82
N TYR A 30 -15.04 -11.14 1.91
CA TYR A 30 -13.95 -10.18 2.12
C TYR A 30 -14.46 -8.85 2.67
N ARG A 31 -13.78 -8.34 3.72
CA ARG A 31 -14.06 -7.05 4.34
C ARG A 31 -12.80 -6.19 4.32
N ALA A 32 -12.81 -5.14 3.50
CA ALA A 32 -11.70 -4.19 3.44
C ALA A 32 -11.43 -3.56 4.82
N PRO A 33 -10.18 -3.60 5.31
CA PRO A 33 -9.80 -2.87 6.52
C PRO A 33 -10.07 -1.38 6.34
N ALA A 34 -10.69 -0.73 7.33
CA ALA A 34 -11.00 0.70 7.24
C ALA A 34 -9.85 1.57 7.74
N MET A 35 -9.62 2.71 7.09
CA MET A 35 -8.74 3.76 7.59
C MET A 35 -9.28 4.37 8.90
N PRO A 36 -8.46 4.43 9.98
CA PRO A 36 -8.88 5.09 11.21
C PRO A 36 -8.96 6.61 11.03
N ASN A 37 -9.89 7.23 11.74
CA ASN A 37 -9.95 8.69 11.85
C ASN A 37 -8.67 9.23 12.49
N GLY A 38 -8.18 10.37 12.00
CA GLY A 38 -6.91 10.93 12.44
C GLY A 38 -6.74 12.40 12.15
N VAL A 39 -5.89 13.05 12.94
CA VAL A 39 -5.41 14.41 12.67
C VAL A 39 -4.04 14.33 12.02
N TYR A 40 -3.90 15.01 10.89
CA TYR A 40 -2.67 15.07 10.09
C TYR A 40 -2.19 16.52 10.02
N GLN A 41 -0.93 16.74 10.37
CA GLN A 41 -0.33 18.08 10.43
C GLN A 41 1.05 18.10 9.80
N ARG A 42 1.44 19.28 9.33
CA ARG A 42 2.81 19.59 8.92
C ARG A 42 3.31 20.76 9.76
N ARG A 43 4.36 20.55 10.55
CA ARG A 43 4.90 21.52 11.51
C ARG A 43 6.30 21.95 11.08
N TRP A 44 6.55 23.26 11.02
CA TRP A 44 7.87 23.78 10.68
C TRP A 44 8.81 23.77 11.89
N ASN A 45 10.00 23.21 11.74
CA ASN A 45 11.08 23.30 12.71
C ASN A 45 12.05 24.42 12.29
N PRO A 46 12.11 25.56 12.99
CA PRO A 46 12.93 26.71 12.59
C PRO A 46 14.44 26.48 12.79
N LEU A 47 14.83 25.61 13.73
CA LEU A 47 16.25 25.35 14.01
C LEU A 47 16.88 24.49 12.93
N ARG A 48 16.14 23.49 12.44
CA ARG A 48 16.59 22.60 11.36
C ARG A 48 16.16 23.05 9.97
N ARG A 49 15.28 24.06 9.89
CA ARG A 49 14.68 24.56 8.65
C ARG A 49 14.04 23.44 7.83
N GLU A 50 13.26 22.60 8.49
CA GLU A 50 12.60 21.45 7.86
C GLU A 50 11.13 21.34 8.31
N TRP A 51 10.32 20.70 7.47
CA TRP A 51 8.95 20.34 7.81
C TRP A 51 8.90 18.96 8.45
N VAL A 52 8.12 18.83 9.52
CA VAL A 52 7.85 17.57 10.23
C VAL A 52 6.39 17.19 10.03
N LEU A 53 6.15 15.99 9.51
CA LEU A 53 4.82 15.41 9.42
C LEU A 53 4.43 14.80 10.77
N VAL A 54 3.23 15.15 11.25
CA VAL A 54 2.66 14.61 12.49
C VAL A 54 1.32 13.97 12.17
N ALA A 55 1.25 12.65 12.32
CA ALA A 55 0.07 11.83 12.05
C ALA A 55 -0.21 10.91 13.24
N ALA A 56 -1.00 11.39 14.21
CA ALA A 56 -1.22 10.70 15.48
C ALA A 56 -1.97 9.36 15.32
N SER A 57 -2.82 9.24 14.30
CA SER A 57 -3.54 8.00 13.96
C SER A 57 -2.60 6.82 13.69
N ARG A 58 -1.33 7.07 13.34
CA ARG A 58 -0.33 6.03 13.13
C ARG A 58 0.01 5.24 14.39
N GLN A 59 -0.34 5.73 15.58
CA GLN A 59 -0.17 4.97 16.83
C GLN A 59 -1.09 3.73 16.90
N ALA A 60 -2.17 3.71 16.12
CA ALA A 60 -3.05 2.54 16.00
C ALA A 60 -2.56 1.53 14.95
N ARG A 61 -1.37 1.74 14.36
CA ARG A 61 -0.83 0.86 13.32
C ARG A 61 -0.61 -0.54 13.88
N THR A 62 -0.96 -1.53 13.07
CA THR A 62 -0.59 -2.93 13.32
C THR A 62 0.91 -3.02 13.58
N PHE A 63 1.28 -3.44 14.79
CA PHE A 63 2.66 -3.54 15.26
C PHE A 63 2.98 -5.00 15.55
N LEU A 64 3.93 -5.56 14.78
CA LEU A 64 4.40 -6.94 14.91
C LEU A 64 3.25 -7.95 15.07
N PRO A 65 2.33 -8.03 14.08
CA PRO A 65 1.26 -9.02 14.14
C PRO A 65 1.84 -10.43 14.11
N GLU A 66 1.09 -11.39 14.63
CA GLU A 66 1.35 -12.79 14.38
C GLU A 66 1.36 -13.06 12.87
N ARG A 67 2.09 -14.10 12.45
CA ARG A 67 2.22 -14.46 11.03
C ARG A 67 0.86 -14.64 10.35
N ALA A 68 -0.10 -15.24 11.05
CA ALA A 68 -1.45 -15.47 10.55
C ALA A 68 -2.25 -14.17 10.32
N ASP A 69 -1.88 -13.09 11.01
CA ASP A 69 -2.54 -11.78 10.98
C ASP A 69 -1.75 -10.75 10.16
N CYS A 70 -0.84 -11.21 9.30
CA CYS A 70 -0.05 -10.32 8.45
C CYS A 70 -0.95 -9.55 7.47
N PRO A 71 -1.02 -8.21 7.56
CA PRO A 71 -1.93 -7.41 6.72
C PRO A 71 -1.47 -7.29 5.26
N LEU A 72 -0.30 -7.82 4.93
CA LEU A 72 0.31 -7.79 3.58
C LEU A 72 0.21 -9.13 2.86
N CYS A 73 -0.24 -10.19 3.54
CA CYS A 73 -0.48 -11.49 2.92
C CYS A 73 -1.76 -11.48 2.08
N PRO A 74 -1.98 -12.51 1.25
CA PRO A 74 -3.26 -12.70 0.58
C PRO A 74 -4.42 -12.85 1.57
N SER A 75 -5.59 -12.36 1.17
CA SER A 75 -6.82 -12.52 1.94
C SER A 75 -7.29 -13.97 1.94
N ARG A 76 -7.73 -14.45 3.10
CA ARG A 76 -8.28 -15.80 3.34
C ARG A 76 -9.72 -15.69 3.86
N PRO A 77 -10.53 -16.76 3.78
CA PRO A 77 -11.91 -16.72 4.28
C PRO A 77 -12.02 -16.24 5.74
N GLU A 78 -11.02 -16.56 6.56
CA GLU A 78 -10.97 -16.23 7.99
C GLU A 78 -10.34 -14.86 8.27
N HIS A 79 -9.58 -14.30 7.32
CA HIS A 79 -8.77 -13.09 7.51
C HIS A 79 -8.67 -12.25 6.24
N SER A 80 -9.35 -11.09 6.24
CA SER A 80 -9.21 -10.08 5.19
C SER A 80 -8.01 -9.18 5.47
N THR A 81 -7.13 -9.02 4.48
CA THR A 81 -5.94 -8.17 4.55
C THR A 81 -6.17 -6.85 3.82
N GLU A 82 -5.14 -6.02 3.68
CA GLU A 82 -5.21 -4.81 2.83
C GLU A 82 -5.40 -5.15 1.34
N ILE A 83 -5.12 -6.40 0.95
CA ILE A 83 -5.08 -6.84 -0.44
C ILE A 83 -6.30 -7.72 -0.73
N PRO A 84 -7.24 -7.26 -1.59
CA PRO A 84 -8.46 -7.98 -1.95
C PRO A 84 -8.18 -9.09 -2.98
N ALA A 85 -7.20 -9.95 -2.70
CA ALA A 85 -6.82 -11.08 -3.54
C ALA A 85 -6.40 -12.29 -2.69
N ALA A 86 -6.78 -13.49 -3.11
CA ALA A 86 -6.36 -14.75 -2.52
C ALA A 86 -4.97 -15.19 -2.99
N ARG A 87 -4.52 -14.68 -4.14
CA ARG A 87 -3.14 -14.80 -4.69
C ARG A 87 -2.83 -13.59 -5.57
N PHE A 88 -1.58 -13.17 -5.63
CA PHE A 88 -1.17 -12.04 -6.49
C PHE A 88 0.34 -12.06 -6.75
N GLN A 89 0.77 -11.54 -7.89
CA GLN A 89 2.21 -11.44 -8.19
C GLN A 89 2.89 -10.24 -7.53
N ALA A 90 2.25 -9.07 -7.56
CA ALA A 90 2.63 -7.88 -6.78
C ALA A 90 1.39 -7.00 -6.55
N ALA A 91 1.40 -6.23 -5.46
CA ALA A 91 0.29 -5.34 -5.11
C ALA A 91 0.80 -3.97 -4.64
N VAL A 92 0.06 -2.91 -4.94
CA VAL A 92 0.26 -1.58 -4.38
C VAL A 92 -1.05 -1.09 -3.80
N PHE A 93 -1.05 -0.55 -2.59
CA PHE A 93 -2.25 0.02 -2.01
C PHE A 93 -1.99 1.31 -1.25
N GLU A 94 -2.99 2.19 -1.21
CA GLU A 94 -2.95 3.40 -0.39
C GLU A 94 -2.98 3.02 1.10
N ASN A 95 -1.97 3.48 1.84
CA ASN A 95 -1.65 3.04 3.18
C ASN A 95 -2.78 3.38 4.16
N ARG A 96 -3.28 2.39 4.91
CA ARG A 96 -4.30 2.56 5.95
C ARG A 96 -3.87 3.51 7.08
N PHE A 97 -2.58 3.62 7.35
CA PHE A 97 -2.02 4.50 8.39
C PHE A 97 -1.06 5.52 7.76
N PRO A 98 -1.51 6.42 6.88
CA PRO A 98 -0.60 7.23 6.09
C PRO A 98 0.02 8.36 6.92
N ALA A 99 1.17 8.88 6.49
CA ALA A 99 1.77 10.06 7.11
C ALA A 99 1.23 11.38 6.51
N MET A 100 0.68 11.28 5.30
CA MET A 100 0.12 12.37 4.50
C MET A 100 -1.27 11.95 4.01
N VAL A 101 -2.14 12.92 3.81
CA VAL A 101 -3.49 12.70 3.26
C VAL A 101 -3.69 13.64 2.06
N PRO A 102 -4.56 13.31 1.09
CA PRO A 102 -4.63 14.07 -0.15
C PRO A 102 -5.14 15.51 0.01
N TRP A 103 -5.54 15.91 1.22
CA TRP A 103 -5.97 17.26 1.57
C TRP A 103 -4.98 17.99 2.51
N PRO A 104 -4.95 19.33 2.50
CA PRO A 104 -4.18 20.12 3.46
C PRO A 104 -4.58 19.83 4.93
N PRO A 105 -3.69 20.06 5.92
CA PRO A 105 -2.35 20.64 5.81
C PRO A 105 -1.23 19.63 5.52
N ALA A 106 -1.54 18.33 5.49
CA ALA A 106 -0.57 17.24 5.28
C ALA A 106 -0.67 16.64 3.86
N GLY A 107 -0.87 17.51 2.85
CA GLY A 107 -1.07 17.14 1.45
C GLY A 107 -0.04 16.13 0.93
N GLY A 108 -0.52 15.03 0.39
CA GLY A 108 0.28 13.97 -0.23
C GLY A 108 -0.45 12.63 -0.23
N LEU A 109 0.22 11.58 -0.69
CA LEU A 109 -0.25 10.20 -0.61
C LEU A 109 0.84 9.30 -0.05
N CYS A 110 0.44 8.20 0.57
CA CYS A 110 1.35 7.17 1.04
C CYS A 110 0.86 5.84 0.49
N GLU A 111 1.69 5.16 -0.29
CA GLU A 111 1.40 3.83 -0.83
C GLU A 111 2.34 2.80 -0.21
N VAL A 112 1.87 1.56 -0.12
CA VAL A 112 2.68 0.39 0.26
C VAL A 112 2.82 -0.48 -0.98
N VAL A 113 4.04 -0.88 -1.30
CA VAL A 113 4.34 -1.82 -2.39
C VAL A 113 4.66 -3.19 -1.78
N VAL A 114 3.89 -4.19 -2.14
CA VAL A 114 4.05 -5.59 -1.71
C VAL A 114 4.56 -6.41 -2.89
N TYR A 115 5.73 -7.01 -2.70
CA TYR A 115 6.52 -7.57 -3.81
C TYR A 115 6.03 -8.93 -4.29
N THR A 116 5.31 -9.66 -3.44
CA THR A 116 4.88 -11.05 -3.66
C THR A 116 3.80 -11.42 -2.65
N ASP A 117 3.03 -12.46 -2.96
CA ASP A 117 2.09 -13.13 -2.05
C ASP A 117 2.77 -14.10 -1.08
N GLU A 118 4.06 -14.41 -1.31
CA GLU A 118 4.89 -15.21 -0.42
C GLU A 118 5.28 -14.42 0.84
N HIS A 119 4.94 -14.96 2.02
CA HIS A 119 5.22 -14.30 3.30
C HIS A 119 6.72 -14.29 3.64
N ASP A 120 7.42 -15.37 3.29
CA ASP A 120 8.82 -15.58 3.61
C ASP A 120 9.74 -15.16 2.47
N GLY A 121 10.97 -14.81 2.84
CA GLY A 121 12.00 -14.39 1.91
C GLY A 121 12.33 -12.91 2.05
N SER A 122 13.02 -12.38 1.05
CA SER A 122 13.47 -11.00 0.99
C SER A 122 13.58 -10.54 -0.46
N PHE A 123 13.79 -9.24 -0.66
CA PHE A 123 14.09 -8.70 -1.98
C PHE A 123 15.24 -9.45 -2.68
N ALA A 124 16.29 -9.82 -1.93
CA ALA A 124 17.48 -10.50 -2.47
C ALA A 124 17.21 -11.94 -2.94
N THR A 125 16.11 -12.56 -2.52
CA THR A 125 15.74 -13.93 -2.88
C THR A 125 14.66 -13.97 -3.96
N LEU A 126 14.19 -12.82 -4.44
CA LEU A 126 13.18 -12.78 -5.50
C LEU A 126 13.76 -13.27 -6.83
N PRO A 127 13.02 -14.11 -7.60
CA PRO A 127 13.40 -14.44 -8.97
C PRO A 127 13.55 -13.19 -9.84
N ALA A 128 14.44 -13.23 -10.84
CA ALA A 128 14.72 -12.10 -11.73
C ALA A 128 13.43 -11.54 -12.38
N GLU A 129 12.51 -12.41 -12.80
CA GLU A 129 11.23 -12.00 -13.40
C GLU A 129 10.36 -11.18 -12.43
N ARG A 130 10.41 -11.46 -11.11
CA ARG A 130 9.70 -10.66 -10.10
C ARG A 130 10.39 -9.32 -9.86
N LEU A 131 11.73 -9.27 -9.93
CA LEU A 131 12.51 -8.03 -9.81
C LEU A 131 12.22 -7.09 -10.98
N ASP A 132 12.20 -7.60 -12.21
CA ASP A 132 11.84 -6.83 -13.41
C ASP A 132 10.42 -6.24 -13.26
N ARG A 133 9.46 -7.05 -12.81
CA ARG A 133 8.09 -6.59 -12.53
C ARG A 133 8.05 -5.50 -11.46
N LEU A 134 8.84 -5.62 -10.41
CA LEU A 134 8.89 -4.63 -9.35
C LEU A 134 9.47 -3.29 -9.83
N ALA A 135 10.47 -3.32 -10.72
CA ALA A 135 10.98 -2.13 -11.38
C ALA A 135 9.90 -1.46 -12.26
N GLU A 136 9.07 -2.23 -12.98
CA GLU A 136 7.92 -1.71 -13.71
C GLU A 136 6.88 -1.06 -12.79
N VAL A 137 6.53 -1.75 -11.68
CA VAL A 137 5.59 -1.23 -10.67
C VAL A 137 6.08 0.11 -10.13
N TRP A 138 7.34 0.20 -9.68
CA TRP A 138 7.90 1.45 -9.16
C TRP A 138 7.92 2.55 -10.21
N THR A 139 8.33 2.24 -11.44
CA THR A 139 8.36 3.20 -12.55
C THR A 139 6.97 3.77 -12.83
N GLU A 140 5.97 2.91 -12.85
CA GLU A 140 4.58 3.32 -13.08
C GLU A 140 4.05 4.16 -11.92
N ARG A 141 4.14 3.67 -10.68
CA ARG A 141 3.65 4.41 -9.49
C ARG A 141 4.32 5.77 -9.39
N TYR A 142 5.63 5.85 -9.61
CA TYR A 142 6.36 7.12 -9.62
C TYR A 142 5.78 8.11 -10.63
N ARG A 143 5.56 7.67 -11.88
CA ARG A 143 4.99 8.51 -12.94
C ARG A 143 3.57 8.96 -12.61
N GLU A 144 2.73 8.07 -12.11
CA GLU A 144 1.35 8.42 -11.76
C GLU A 144 1.27 9.38 -10.58
N LEU A 145 2.03 9.13 -9.52
CA LEU A 145 2.02 10.00 -8.33
C LEU A 145 2.54 11.40 -8.67
N THR A 146 3.62 11.50 -9.45
CA THR A 146 4.19 12.80 -9.87
C THR A 146 3.27 13.58 -10.82
N ALA A 147 2.37 12.89 -11.52
CA ALA A 147 1.38 13.54 -12.39
C ALA A 147 0.16 14.07 -11.62
N ARG A 148 -0.05 13.67 -10.35
CA ARG A 148 -1.20 14.12 -9.55
C ARG A 148 -0.95 15.51 -8.99
N ARG A 149 -1.87 16.44 -9.24
CA ARG A 149 -1.79 17.80 -8.72
C ARG A 149 -1.80 17.81 -7.18
N GLY A 150 -0.81 18.45 -6.58
CA GLY A 150 -0.71 18.58 -5.12
C GLY A 150 0.09 17.46 -4.43
N ILE A 151 0.71 16.59 -5.22
CA ILE A 151 1.73 15.62 -4.84
C ILE A 151 3.03 16.03 -5.55
#